data_AF-A0A350WWT4-F1
#
_entry.id   AF-A0A350WWT4-F1
#
_cell.length_a   1.000
_cell.length_b   1.000
_cell.length_c   1.000
_cell.angle_alpha   90.00
_cell.angle_beta   90.00
_cell.angle_gamma   90.00
#
_symmetry.space_group_name_H-M   'P 1'
#
loop_
_entity.id
_entity.type
_entity.pdbx_description
1 polymer ?
#
loop_
_entity_poly.entity_id
_entity_poly.type
_entity_poly.pdbx_seq_one_letter_code
_entity_poly.pdbx_strand_id
1 'polypeptide(L)'
;KNTNFIDTAPQTIYRLKSGDYSTLIAAQYALPYSFDGINPGLYISVICREHVLDSSPEELLAASQQINTEQFIWRPFYENLEKMFGACKTWGAVGPVLGEKDAVVSDIPSLVITGTFDSATPPQFGKQVAEKLPNSHYVEFPNQGHVPTAADSSGCAMKITQEFLRNPTVEPDRSCMNELPKVEFLVPYTGEPPLELTNERIFGVTVDIPT
;
A
#
# COMPACT_ATOMS: atom_id res chain seq x y z
N LYS A 1 8.14 -1.29 -3.63
CA LYS A 1 7.89 -2.68 -4.09
C LYS A 1 7.34 -3.46 -2.90
N ASN A 2 6.01 -3.47 -2.73
CA ASN A 2 5.32 -3.91 -1.51
C ASN A 2 4.82 -5.37 -1.62
N THR A 3 5.37 -6.13 -2.57
CA THR A 3 5.01 -7.53 -2.86
C THR A 3 5.77 -8.55 -2.01
N ASN A 4 6.85 -8.15 -1.33
CA ASN A 4 7.83 -9.05 -0.69
C ASN A 4 7.38 -9.72 0.62
N PHE A 5 6.10 -9.67 0.99
CA PHE A 5 5.60 -10.28 2.24
C PHE A 5 4.21 -10.90 2.09
N ILE A 6 3.70 -11.04 0.87
CA ILE A 6 2.34 -11.56 0.65
C ILE A 6 2.28 -13.04 1.03
N ASP A 7 3.25 -13.82 0.56
CA ASP A 7 3.44 -15.25 0.85
C ASP A 7 3.66 -15.55 2.34
N THR A 8 4.47 -14.74 3.02
CA THR A 8 4.85 -14.94 4.43
C THR A 8 3.86 -14.32 5.43
N ALA A 9 2.80 -13.65 4.97
CA ALA A 9 1.84 -12.99 5.85
C ALA A 9 1.20 -13.93 6.88
N PRO A 10 0.70 -15.14 6.54
CA PRO A 10 0.14 -16.05 7.53
C PRO A 10 1.19 -16.54 8.53
N GLN A 11 2.37 -16.92 8.07
CA GLN A 11 3.49 -17.31 8.92
C GLN A 11 3.87 -16.21 9.92
N THR A 12 3.88 -14.95 9.49
CA THR A 12 4.16 -13.79 10.36
C THR A 12 3.16 -13.69 11.50
N ILE A 13 1.87 -13.95 11.26
CA ILE A 13 0.84 -13.98 12.31
C ILE A 13 1.15 -15.08 13.35
N TYR A 14 1.57 -16.27 12.91
CA TYR A 14 1.94 -17.36 13.83
C TYR A 14 3.21 -17.05 14.63
N ARG A 15 4.23 -16.48 13.99
CA ARG A 15 5.49 -16.07 14.65
C ARG A 15 5.23 -15.05 15.75
N LEU A 16 4.41 -14.04 15.46
CA LEU A 16 3.99 -13.04 16.45
C LEU A 16 3.24 -13.65 17.61
N LYS A 17 2.32 -14.59 17.34
CA LYS A 17 1.61 -15.33 18.39
C LYS A 17 2.57 -16.12 19.29
N SER A 18 3.68 -16.64 18.73
CA SER A 18 4.72 -17.33 19.50
C SER A 18 5.77 -16.43 20.15
N GLY A 19 5.63 -15.10 20.04
CA GLY A 19 6.58 -14.13 20.61
C GLY A 19 7.83 -13.87 19.76
N ASP A 20 7.86 -14.33 18.51
CA ASP A 20 8.90 -13.98 17.55
C ASP A 20 8.48 -12.72 16.76
N TYR A 21 9.15 -11.61 17.07
CA TYR A 21 8.90 -10.29 16.49
C TYR A 21 9.88 -9.93 15.36
N SER A 22 10.76 -10.84 14.94
CA SER A 22 11.84 -10.54 13.99
C SER A 22 11.35 -9.94 12.66
N THR A 23 10.24 -10.44 12.10
CA THR A 23 9.64 -9.87 10.87
C THR A 23 9.18 -8.43 11.07
N LEU A 24 8.55 -8.11 12.21
CA LEU A 24 8.12 -6.73 12.50
C LEU A 24 9.31 -5.81 12.74
N ILE A 25 10.34 -6.31 13.44
CA ILE A 25 11.58 -5.58 13.68
C ILE A 25 12.24 -5.26 12.33
N ALA A 26 12.38 -6.25 11.44
CA ALA A 26 12.90 -6.06 10.10
C ALA A 26 12.10 -5.01 9.31
N ALA A 27 10.76 -5.11 9.31
CA ALA A 27 9.89 -4.14 8.64
C ALA A 27 10.05 -2.71 9.20
N GLN A 28 10.18 -2.55 10.51
CA GLN A 28 10.42 -1.26 11.16
C GLN A 28 11.77 -0.66 10.76
N TYR A 29 12.84 -1.47 10.72
CA TYR A 29 14.18 -1.00 10.34
C TYR A 29 14.30 -0.70 8.83
N ALA A 30 13.50 -1.36 7.99
CA ALA A 30 13.42 -1.08 6.57
C ALA A 30 12.73 0.25 6.24
N LEU A 31 11.94 0.80 7.16
CA LEU A 31 11.09 1.97 6.89
C LEU A 31 11.84 3.18 6.31
N PRO A 32 12.99 3.64 6.85
CA PRO A 32 13.69 4.79 6.28
C PRO A 32 14.05 4.61 4.81
N TYR A 33 14.33 3.38 4.40
CA TYR A 33 14.69 3.04 3.03
C TYR A 33 13.46 2.86 2.13
N SER A 34 12.29 2.51 2.67
CA SER A 34 11.02 2.56 1.94
C SER A 34 10.64 3.98 1.52
N PHE A 35 11.17 4.99 2.22
CA PHE A 35 11.06 6.41 1.89
C PHE A 35 12.28 6.94 1.12
N ASP A 36 13.23 6.08 0.74
CA ASP A 36 14.35 6.51 -0.09
C ASP A 36 13.85 7.01 -1.45
N GLY A 37 14.38 8.15 -1.90
CA GLY A 37 13.87 8.86 -3.08
C GLY A 37 12.60 9.69 -2.85
N ILE A 38 11.96 9.64 -1.68
CA ILE A 38 10.86 10.55 -1.32
C ILE A 38 11.45 11.81 -0.69
N ASN A 39 11.17 12.98 -1.28
CA ASN A 39 11.55 14.25 -0.69
C ASN A 39 10.68 14.50 0.57
N PRO A 40 11.28 14.54 1.78
CA PRO A 40 10.50 14.63 3.01
C PRO A 40 9.75 15.96 3.15
N GLY A 41 10.30 17.06 2.64
CA GLY A 41 9.63 18.36 2.68
C GLY A 41 8.39 18.40 1.79
N LEU A 42 8.48 17.83 0.58
CA LEU A 42 7.34 17.67 -0.31
C LEU A 42 6.29 16.73 0.31
N TYR A 43 6.72 15.58 0.82
CA TYR A 43 5.85 14.60 1.47
C TYR A 43 5.06 15.22 2.63
N ILE A 44 5.74 15.89 3.57
CA ILE A 44 5.08 16.55 4.70
C ILE A 44 4.11 17.63 4.21
N SER A 45 4.49 18.42 3.21
CA SER A 45 3.63 19.48 2.67
C SER A 45 2.32 18.93 2.09
N VAL A 46 2.40 17.85 1.30
CA VAL A 46 1.24 17.19 0.68
C VAL A 46 0.40 16.46 1.73
N ILE A 47 1.01 15.64 2.57
CA ILE A 47 0.28 14.87 3.60
C ILE A 47 -0.41 15.80 4.61
N CYS A 48 0.25 16.87 5.04
CA CYS A 48 -0.35 17.81 5.96
C CYS A 48 -1.54 18.53 5.34
N ARG A 49 -1.41 19.05 4.12
CA ARG A 49 -2.50 19.73 3.42
C ARG A 49 -3.65 18.78 3.11
N GLU A 50 -3.36 17.66 2.46
CA GLU A 50 -4.38 16.83 1.87
C GLU A 50 -4.94 15.79 2.83
N HIS A 51 -4.20 15.31 3.83
CA HIS A 51 -4.70 14.22 4.67
C HIS A 51 -4.92 14.62 6.12
N VAL A 52 -3.93 15.27 6.75
CA VAL A 52 -4.02 15.59 8.18
C VAL A 52 -5.00 16.73 8.42
N LEU A 53 -4.84 17.86 7.70
CA LEU A 53 -5.62 19.08 7.91
C LEU A 53 -6.97 19.09 7.16
N ASP A 54 -7.32 17.99 6.48
CA ASP A 54 -8.66 17.77 5.91
C ASP A 54 -9.69 17.37 6.97
N SER A 55 -9.22 16.98 8.16
CA SER A 55 -10.05 16.60 9.29
C SER A 55 -9.56 17.29 10.57
N SER A 56 -10.10 16.88 11.71
CA SER A 56 -9.72 17.31 13.05
C SER A 56 -9.28 16.13 13.91
N PRO A 57 -8.48 16.36 14.97
CA PRO A 57 -8.14 15.31 15.93
C PRO A 57 -9.38 14.60 16.50
N GLU A 58 -10.45 15.35 16.76
CA GLU A 58 -11.70 14.85 17.34
C GLU A 58 -12.44 13.92 16.37
N GLU A 59 -12.53 14.28 15.10
CA GLU A 59 -13.16 13.45 14.05
C GLU A 59 -12.39 12.15 13.83
N LEU A 60 -11.06 12.22 13.74
CA LEU A 60 -10.23 11.01 13.58
C LEU A 60 -10.29 10.10 14.80
N LEU A 61 -10.33 10.67 16.01
CA LEU A 61 -10.50 9.88 17.22
C LEU A 61 -11.87 9.20 17.25
N ALA A 62 -12.95 9.91 16.90
CA ALA A 62 -14.28 9.34 16.83
C ALA A 62 -14.35 8.19 15.79
N ALA A 63 -13.75 8.38 14.61
CA ALA A 63 -13.68 7.35 13.58
C ALA A 63 -12.89 6.11 14.05
N SER A 64 -11.73 6.31 14.67
CA SER A 64 -10.87 5.22 15.15
C SER A 64 -11.55 4.34 16.21
N GLN A 65 -12.39 4.93 17.07
CA GLN A 65 -13.13 4.24 18.12
C GLN A 65 -14.23 3.35 17.54
N GLN A 66 -14.86 3.76 16.42
CA GLN A 66 -15.90 2.96 15.77
C GLN A 66 -15.37 1.64 15.21
N ILE A 67 -14.14 1.64 14.72
CA ILE A 67 -13.50 0.47 14.08
C ILE A 67 -12.48 -0.23 14.98
N ASN A 68 -12.30 0.25 16.22
CA ASN A 68 -11.35 -0.25 17.23
C ASN A 68 -9.93 -0.45 16.67
N THR A 69 -9.45 0.53 15.89
CA THR A 69 -8.15 0.44 15.22
C THR A 69 -7.02 1.10 15.99
N GLU A 70 -7.28 1.90 17.04
CA GLU A 70 -6.22 2.66 17.73
C GLU A 70 -5.05 1.79 18.21
N GLN A 71 -5.33 0.58 18.70
CA GLN A 71 -4.28 -0.36 19.15
C GLN A 71 -3.48 -1.01 18.01
N PHE A 72 -3.93 -0.88 16.76
CA PHE A 72 -3.32 -1.46 15.57
C PHE A 72 -2.73 -0.41 14.62
N ILE A 73 -3.03 0.89 14.84
CA ILE A 73 -2.47 1.97 14.03
C ILE A 73 -1.02 2.17 14.46
N TRP A 74 -0.12 1.79 13.57
CA TRP A 74 1.30 2.10 13.70
C TRP A 74 1.57 3.51 13.18
N ARG A 75 2.12 4.37 14.04
CA ARG A 75 2.42 5.79 13.75
C ARG A 75 3.92 6.07 13.92
N PRO A 76 4.78 5.54 13.03
CA PRO A 76 6.23 5.53 13.26
C PRO A 76 6.86 6.93 13.31
N PHE A 77 6.19 7.93 12.72
CA PHE A 77 6.69 9.31 12.66
C PHE A 77 6.04 10.24 13.70
N TYR A 78 4.91 9.83 14.29
CA TYR A 78 4.10 10.69 15.15
C TYR A 78 3.55 9.88 16.32
N GLU A 79 3.95 10.21 17.53
CA GLU A 79 3.55 9.45 18.74
C GLU A 79 2.02 9.31 18.90
N ASN A 80 1.27 10.38 18.59
CA ASN A 80 -0.19 10.39 18.68
C ASN A 80 -0.80 11.40 17.68
N LEU A 81 -2.14 11.46 17.61
CA LEU A 81 -2.88 12.40 16.76
C LEU A 81 -2.47 13.85 17.04
N GLU A 82 -2.45 14.27 18.30
CA GLU A 82 -2.12 15.65 18.67
C GLU A 82 -0.76 16.10 18.12
N LYS A 83 0.28 15.25 18.23
CA LYS A 83 1.61 15.55 17.68
C LYS A 83 1.65 15.55 16.15
N MET A 84 0.84 14.71 15.49
CA MET A 84 0.71 14.72 14.03
C MET A 84 0.13 16.06 13.55
N PHE A 85 -0.99 16.51 14.11
CA PHE A 85 -1.60 17.79 13.78
C PHE A 85 -0.71 18.97 14.16
N GLY A 86 -0.07 18.89 15.34
CA GLY A 86 0.89 19.89 15.81
C GLY A 86 2.06 20.05 14.84
N ALA A 87 2.63 18.95 14.36
CA ALA A 87 3.70 18.98 13.37
C ALA A 87 3.26 19.68 12.08
N CYS A 88 2.06 19.40 11.57
CA CYS A 88 1.53 20.07 10.38
C CYS A 88 1.29 21.57 10.57
N LYS A 89 0.79 21.97 11.75
CA LYS A 89 0.63 23.40 12.10
C LYS A 89 1.96 24.11 12.21
N THR A 90 2.96 23.49 12.87
CA THR A 90 4.32 24.04 12.99
C THR A 90 5.03 24.10 11.63
N TRP A 91 4.76 23.15 10.73
CA TRP A 91 5.25 23.18 9.35
C TRP A 91 4.70 24.37 8.54
N GLY A 92 3.62 25.01 9.01
CA GLY A 92 2.96 26.10 8.31
C GLY A 92 2.09 25.63 7.14
N ALA A 93 1.68 24.35 7.13
CA ALA A 93 0.75 23.84 6.14
C ALA A 93 -0.64 24.45 6.36
N VAL A 94 -1.35 24.66 5.26
CA VAL A 94 -2.76 25.05 5.26
C VAL A 94 -3.55 23.84 4.79
N GLY A 95 -4.73 23.63 5.39
CA GLY A 95 -5.64 22.57 4.97
C GLY A 95 -6.14 22.75 3.53
N PRO A 96 -6.87 21.77 3.01
CA PRO A 96 -7.36 21.80 1.64
C PRO A 96 -8.41 22.91 1.49
N VAL A 97 -8.53 23.47 0.29
CA VAL A 97 -9.63 24.39 -0.01
C VAL A 97 -10.93 23.60 -0.24
N LEU A 98 -12.08 24.27 -0.10
CA LEU A 98 -13.37 23.63 -0.34
C LEU A 98 -13.42 23.00 -1.74
N GLY A 99 -13.78 21.73 -1.81
CA GLY A 99 -13.89 20.94 -3.05
C GLY A 99 -12.60 20.29 -3.54
N GLU A 100 -11.44 20.53 -2.90
CA GLU A 100 -10.16 19.89 -3.27
C GLU A 100 -10.20 18.35 -3.10
N LYS A 101 -11.10 17.86 -2.24
CA LYS A 101 -11.33 16.43 -1.96
C LYS A 101 -12.53 15.83 -2.66
N ASP A 102 -13.26 16.63 -3.43
CA ASP A 102 -14.40 16.11 -4.17
C ASP A 102 -13.92 15.09 -5.20
N ALA A 103 -14.69 14.02 -5.36
CA ALA A 103 -14.33 12.98 -6.29
C ALA A 103 -14.29 13.53 -7.73
N VAL A 104 -13.20 13.25 -8.44
CA VAL A 104 -13.06 13.65 -9.84
C VAL A 104 -14.08 12.89 -10.69
N VAL A 105 -14.88 13.64 -11.45
CA VAL A 105 -15.82 13.08 -12.44
C VAL A 105 -15.32 13.47 -13.83
N SER A 106 -15.11 12.49 -14.69
CA SER A 106 -14.62 12.72 -16.05
C SER A 106 -15.07 11.62 -16.99
N ASP A 107 -15.40 11.99 -18.23
CA ASP A 107 -15.67 11.10 -19.34
C ASP A 107 -14.39 10.72 -20.12
N ILE A 108 -13.22 11.22 -19.74
CA ILE A 108 -11.95 10.84 -20.36
C ILE A 108 -11.69 9.36 -20.07
N PRO A 109 -11.49 8.51 -21.11
CA PRO A 109 -11.10 7.13 -20.91
C PRO A 109 -9.91 7.01 -19.96
N SER A 110 -10.02 6.14 -18.96
CA SER A 110 -9.06 6.04 -17.86
C SER A 110 -8.75 4.57 -17.57
N LEU A 111 -7.56 4.30 -17.02
CA LEU A 111 -7.18 2.95 -16.59
C LEU A 111 -6.88 2.98 -15.10
N VAL A 112 -7.58 2.16 -14.33
CA VAL A 112 -7.39 2.02 -12.88
C VAL A 112 -6.83 0.63 -12.60
N ILE A 113 -5.58 0.56 -12.16
CA ILE A 113 -4.89 -0.69 -11.84
C ILE A 113 -4.70 -0.80 -10.33
N THR A 114 -5.13 -1.92 -9.75
CA THR A 114 -4.91 -2.24 -8.33
C THR A 114 -4.40 -3.66 -8.18
N GLY A 115 -3.64 -3.97 -7.14
CA GLY A 115 -3.34 -5.36 -6.75
C GLY A 115 -4.33 -5.86 -5.69
N THR A 116 -4.79 -7.10 -5.77
CA THR A 116 -5.73 -7.68 -4.80
C THR A 116 -5.20 -7.63 -3.36
N PHE A 117 -3.88 -7.70 -3.16
CA PHE A 117 -3.23 -7.64 -1.84
C PHE A 117 -2.60 -6.27 -1.54
N ASP A 118 -2.99 -5.20 -2.24
CA ASP A 118 -2.49 -3.86 -1.96
C ASP A 118 -3.04 -3.34 -0.61
N SER A 119 -2.16 -3.19 0.38
CA SER A 119 -2.51 -2.63 1.69
C SER A 119 -2.29 -1.12 1.80
N ALA A 120 -1.60 -0.50 0.83
CA ALA A 120 -1.31 0.94 0.81
C ALA A 120 -2.42 1.73 0.11
N THR A 121 -2.89 1.22 -1.03
CA THR A 121 -4.03 1.76 -1.80
C THR A 121 -4.98 0.63 -2.16
N PRO A 122 -5.82 0.16 -1.22
CA PRO A 122 -6.62 -1.04 -1.40
C PRO A 122 -7.55 -0.99 -2.62
N PRO A 123 -7.90 -2.16 -3.21
CA PRO A 123 -8.79 -2.24 -4.37
C PRO A 123 -10.11 -1.46 -4.24
N GLN A 124 -10.63 -1.33 -3.02
CA GLN A 124 -11.85 -0.58 -2.72
C GLN A 124 -11.70 0.91 -3.10
N PHE A 125 -10.54 1.52 -2.89
CA PHE A 125 -10.28 2.91 -3.30
C PHE A 125 -10.28 3.03 -4.82
N GLY A 126 -9.66 2.07 -5.52
CA GLY A 126 -9.69 2.02 -6.99
C GLY A 126 -11.11 1.86 -7.54
N LYS A 127 -11.95 1.05 -6.90
CA LYS A 127 -13.37 0.89 -7.26
C LYS A 127 -14.14 2.20 -7.08
N GLN A 128 -13.94 2.91 -5.96
CA GLN A 128 -14.55 4.22 -5.71
C GLN A 128 -14.16 5.27 -6.76
N VAL A 129 -12.90 5.25 -7.22
CA VAL A 129 -12.45 6.12 -8.32
C VAL A 129 -13.13 5.72 -9.63
N ALA A 130 -13.14 4.42 -9.97
CA ALA A 130 -13.74 3.93 -11.21
C ALA A 130 -15.25 4.24 -11.31
N GLU A 131 -15.99 4.22 -10.20
CA GLU A 131 -17.41 4.61 -10.13
C GLU A 131 -17.68 6.04 -10.60
N LYS A 132 -16.68 6.93 -10.54
CA LYS A 132 -16.78 8.34 -10.97
C LYS A 132 -16.20 8.58 -12.37
N LEU A 133 -15.61 7.56 -12.97
CA LEU A 133 -15.00 7.59 -14.29
C LEU A 133 -15.75 6.59 -15.20
N PRO A 134 -16.91 6.97 -15.77
CA PRO A 134 -17.80 6.04 -16.50
C PRO A 134 -17.14 5.32 -17.69
N ASN A 135 -16.07 5.88 -18.26
CA ASN A 135 -15.30 5.29 -19.35
C ASN A 135 -13.99 4.64 -18.86
N SER A 136 -13.89 4.30 -17.58
CA SER A 136 -12.69 3.67 -17.02
C SER A 136 -12.66 2.16 -17.24
N HIS A 137 -11.46 1.63 -17.45
CA HIS A 137 -11.15 0.22 -17.37
C HIS A 137 -10.54 -0.06 -16.00
N TYR A 138 -11.29 -0.74 -15.14
CA TYR A 138 -10.78 -1.19 -13.83
C TYR A 138 -10.16 -2.57 -13.94
N VAL A 139 -8.90 -2.72 -13.54
CA VAL A 139 -8.13 -3.96 -13.59
C VAL A 139 -7.55 -4.27 -12.21
N GLU A 140 -8.10 -5.29 -11.55
CA GLU A 140 -7.57 -5.82 -10.29
C GLU A 140 -6.66 -7.02 -10.57
N PHE A 141 -5.36 -6.87 -10.31
CA PHE A 141 -4.36 -7.92 -10.53
C PHE A 141 -4.37 -8.92 -9.38
N PRO A 142 -4.67 -10.21 -9.64
CA PRO A 142 -4.57 -11.24 -8.63
C PRO A 142 -3.10 -11.44 -8.24
N ASN A 143 -2.85 -11.88 -7.02
CA ASN A 143 -1.51 -12.21 -6.52
C ASN A 143 -0.52 -11.03 -6.49
N GLN A 144 -0.99 -9.80 -6.75
CA GLN A 144 -0.17 -8.59 -6.72
C GLN A 144 -0.55 -7.71 -5.53
N GLY A 145 0.46 -7.04 -4.98
CA GLY A 145 0.31 -6.01 -3.94
C GLY A 145 0.34 -4.60 -4.55
N HIS A 146 1.00 -3.68 -3.85
CA HIS A 146 1.10 -2.29 -4.27
C HIS A 146 1.91 -2.10 -5.55
N VAL A 147 1.37 -1.29 -6.47
CA VAL A 147 1.94 -0.94 -7.79
C VAL A 147 2.20 -2.16 -8.70
N PRO A 148 1.17 -2.88 -9.18
CA PRO A 148 1.36 -4.02 -10.09
C PRO A 148 2.21 -3.69 -11.32
N THR A 149 2.12 -2.47 -11.87
CA THR A 149 2.92 -2.03 -13.03
C THR A 149 4.43 -2.02 -12.80
N ALA A 150 4.88 -1.98 -11.55
CA ALA A 150 6.29 -2.03 -11.17
C ALA A 150 6.70 -3.34 -10.47
N ALA A 151 5.73 -4.12 -9.99
CA ALA A 151 5.94 -5.31 -9.17
C ALA A 151 5.71 -6.63 -9.93
N ASP A 152 4.82 -6.62 -10.93
CA ASP A 152 4.54 -7.78 -11.77
C ASP A 152 5.74 -8.11 -12.67
N SER A 153 6.41 -9.22 -12.37
CA SER A 153 7.57 -9.71 -13.12
C SER A 153 7.22 -10.31 -14.48
N SER A 154 5.96 -10.68 -14.72
CA SER A 154 5.50 -11.20 -16.02
C SER A 154 5.41 -10.10 -17.09
N GLY A 155 5.34 -8.83 -16.66
CA GLY A 155 5.13 -7.68 -17.53
C GLY A 155 3.68 -7.51 -18.00
N CYS A 156 2.74 -8.32 -17.52
CA CYS A 156 1.32 -8.26 -17.88
C CYS A 156 0.70 -6.90 -17.54
N ALA A 157 0.97 -6.36 -16.34
CA ALA A 157 0.51 -5.03 -15.93
C ALA A 157 1.02 -3.90 -16.84
N MET A 158 2.26 -4.01 -17.30
CA MET A 158 2.83 -3.04 -18.25
C MET A 158 2.23 -3.22 -19.65
N LYS A 159 2.00 -4.45 -20.10
CA LYS A 159 1.35 -4.75 -21.39
C LYS A 159 -0.04 -4.14 -21.46
N ILE A 160 -0.89 -4.37 -20.45
CA ILE A 160 -2.23 -3.79 -20.33
C ILE A 160 -2.18 -2.26 -20.35
N THR A 161 -1.24 -1.66 -19.61
CA THR A 161 -1.02 -0.21 -19.62
C THR A 161 -0.69 0.32 -21.03
N GLN A 162 0.20 -0.34 -21.75
CA GLN A 162 0.59 0.05 -23.10
C GLN A 162 -0.55 -0.10 -24.12
N GLU A 163 -1.36 -1.15 -24.02
CA GLU A 163 -2.53 -1.35 -24.88
C GLU A 163 -3.57 -0.25 -24.66
N PHE A 164 -3.86 0.07 -23.41
CA PHE A 164 -4.72 1.20 -23.07
C PHE A 164 -4.20 2.51 -23.66
N LEU A 165 -2.91 2.82 -23.49
CA LEU A 165 -2.32 4.05 -24.04
C LEU A 165 -2.37 4.11 -25.58
N ARG A 166 -2.35 2.96 -26.27
CA ARG A 166 -2.49 2.91 -27.74
C ARG A 166 -3.92 3.16 -28.19
N ASN A 167 -4.90 2.62 -27.47
CA ASN A 167 -6.30 2.81 -27.80
C ASN A 167 -7.18 2.77 -26.54
N PRO A 168 -7.39 3.90 -25.86
CA PRO A 168 -7.99 3.90 -24.53
C PRO A 168 -9.52 3.68 -24.56
N THR A 169 -10.15 3.74 -25.73
CA THR A 169 -11.60 3.45 -25.90
C THR A 169 -11.90 1.96 -26.01
N VAL A 170 -10.87 1.12 -26.12
CA VAL A 170 -10.99 -0.33 -26.18
C VAL A 170 -10.43 -0.93 -24.89
N GLU A 171 -11.15 -1.88 -24.32
CA GLU A 171 -10.67 -2.59 -23.13
C GLU A 171 -9.38 -3.36 -23.46
N PRO A 172 -8.29 -3.19 -22.68
CA PRO A 172 -7.05 -3.93 -22.88
C PRO A 172 -7.24 -5.44 -22.73
N ASP A 173 -6.43 -6.24 -23.45
CA ASP A 173 -6.46 -7.69 -23.31
C ASP A 173 -5.86 -8.12 -21.95
N ARG A 174 -6.69 -8.82 -21.17
CA ARG A 174 -6.35 -9.28 -19.82
C ARG A 174 -5.88 -10.73 -19.77
N SER A 175 -5.76 -11.40 -20.92
CA SER A 175 -5.45 -12.84 -21.00
C SER A 175 -4.15 -13.24 -20.30
N CYS A 176 -3.14 -12.35 -20.29
CA CYS A 176 -1.87 -12.58 -19.59
C CYS A 176 -2.01 -12.76 -18.07
N MET A 177 -3.11 -12.29 -17.48
CA MET A 177 -3.36 -12.43 -16.04
C MET A 177 -3.54 -13.90 -15.62
N ASN A 178 -3.91 -14.78 -16.56
CA ASN A 178 -4.04 -16.22 -16.31
C ASN A 178 -2.69 -16.91 -16.06
N GLU A 179 -1.60 -16.29 -16.49
CA GLU A 179 -0.23 -16.80 -16.37
C GLU A 179 0.51 -16.22 -15.15
N LEU A 180 -0.16 -15.35 -14.37
CA LEU A 180 0.43 -14.77 -13.18
C LEU A 180 0.74 -15.88 -12.16
N PRO A 181 1.95 -15.88 -11.57
CA PRO A 181 2.30 -16.85 -10.54
C PRO A 181 1.32 -16.73 -9.37
N LYS A 182 0.92 -17.88 -8.84
CA LYS A 182 0.09 -17.94 -7.64
C LYS A 182 0.94 -17.63 -6.41
N VAL A 183 0.32 -16.98 -5.42
CA VAL A 183 0.95 -16.87 -4.11
C VAL A 183 0.87 -18.22 -3.41
N GLU A 184 2.01 -18.80 -3.10
CA GLU A 184 2.11 -19.94 -2.21
C GLU A 184 2.31 -19.43 -0.79
N PHE A 185 1.22 -19.41 -0.02
CA PHE A 185 1.27 -18.91 1.35
C PHE A 185 2.04 -19.87 2.26
N LEU A 186 2.99 -19.33 3.02
CA LEU A 186 3.63 -20.05 4.11
C LEU A 186 2.66 -20.09 5.31
N VAL A 187 2.07 -21.25 5.55
CA VAL A 187 1.18 -21.54 6.69
C VAL A 187 2.01 -22.09 7.87
N PRO A 188 1.44 -22.32 9.09
CA PRO A 188 2.24 -22.34 10.31
C PRO A 188 3.42 -23.31 10.21
N TYR A 189 4.59 -22.73 10.35
CA TYR A 189 5.83 -23.46 10.43
C TYR A 189 5.78 -24.38 11.66
N THR A 190 5.83 -25.68 11.40
CA THR A 190 5.78 -26.73 12.43
C THR A 190 7.11 -26.89 13.17
N GLY A 191 8.17 -26.20 12.74
CA GLY A 191 9.52 -26.47 13.20
C GLY A 191 10.29 -27.47 12.33
N GLU A 192 9.61 -28.16 11.40
CA GLU A 192 10.19 -29.27 10.62
C GLU A 192 9.79 -29.26 9.14
N PRO A 193 10.77 -29.29 8.21
CA PRO A 193 12.20 -29.07 8.45
C PRO A 193 12.47 -27.64 8.94
N PRO A 194 13.62 -27.34 9.56
CA PRO A 194 13.95 -26.00 10.00
C PRO A 194 13.76 -24.96 8.88
N LEU A 195 13.22 -23.77 9.17
CA LEU A 195 13.23 -22.67 8.20
C LEU A 195 14.69 -22.40 7.86
N GLU A 196 15.05 -22.64 6.61
CA GLU A 196 16.30 -22.13 6.08
C GLU A 196 16.16 -20.61 6.04
N LEU A 197 17.02 -19.94 6.80
CA LEU A 197 17.11 -18.49 6.77
C LEU A 197 18.16 -18.13 5.75
N THR A 198 17.81 -17.29 4.79
CA THR A 198 18.81 -16.63 3.95
C THR A 198 19.06 -15.22 4.46
N ASN A 199 20.33 -14.85 4.38
CA ASN A 199 20.76 -13.51 4.67
C ASN A 199 20.43 -12.62 3.48
N GLU A 200 19.35 -11.84 3.59
CA GLU A 200 18.85 -11.01 2.51
C GLU A 200 19.05 -9.54 2.82
N ARG A 201 19.43 -8.78 1.79
CA ARG A 201 19.49 -7.33 1.87
C ARG A 201 18.16 -6.73 1.40
N ILE A 202 17.26 -6.51 2.35
CA ILE A 202 15.96 -5.92 2.09
C ILE A 202 15.98 -4.45 2.53
N PHE A 203 15.65 -3.55 1.61
CA PHE A 203 15.54 -2.11 1.87
C PHE A 203 16.75 -1.60 2.67
N GLY A 204 17.97 -1.85 2.18
CA GLY A 204 19.21 -1.36 2.80
C GLY A 204 19.64 -2.03 4.11
N VAL A 205 18.79 -2.82 4.76
CA VAL A 205 19.08 -3.58 5.98
C VAL A 205 19.37 -5.03 5.62
N THR A 206 20.31 -5.65 6.32
CA THR A 206 20.58 -7.08 6.22
C THR A 206 19.75 -7.80 7.28
N VAL A 207 18.90 -8.72 6.85
CA VAL A 207 18.00 -9.49 7.72
C VAL A 207 18.02 -10.95 7.33
N ASP A 208 18.00 -11.83 8.33
CA ASP A 208 17.81 -13.26 8.09
C ASP A 208 16.31 -13.50 7.92
N ILE A 209 15.88 -13.86 6.71
CA ILE A 209 14.46 -14.12 6.41
C ILE A 209 14.26 -15.60 6.08
N PRO A 210 13.10 -16.17 6.44
CA PRO A 210 12.73 -17.49 5.95
C PRO A 210 12.65 -17.50 4.42
N THR A 211 13.31 -18.47 3.80
CA THR A 211 13.09 -18.85 2.40
C THR A 211 12.22 -20.07 2.27
#